data_AF-A0A1B7W3T1-F1
#
_entry.id   AF-A0A1B7W3T1-F1
#
_cell.length_a   1.000
_cell.length_b   1.000
_cell.length_c   1.000
_cell.angle_alpha   90.00
_cell.angle_beta   90.00
_cell.angle_gamma   90.00
#
_symmetry.space_group_name_H-M   'P 1'
#
loop_
_entity.id
_entity.type
_entity.pdbx_description
1 polymer ?
#
loop_
_entity_poly.entity_id
_entity_poly.type
_entity_poly.pdbx_seq_one_letter_code
_entity_poly.pdbx_strand_id
1 'polypeptide(L)'
;MLKDLDETLQLLLSNNLKNDVIDQRGYKISFEPPSQEIEQEGTTINLFLYDIREKVELRSSVRSWDMPMKEKGVSKRVFASTRVDCSY
;
A
#
# COMPACT_ATOMS: atom_id res chain seq x y z
N MET A 1 5.83 -3.09 -4.10
CA MET A 1 4.38 -2.83 -4.20
C MET A 1 3.74 -2.70 -2.83
N LEU A 2 3.57 -3.78 -2.04
CA LEU A 2 2.99 -3.65 -0.68
C LEU A 2 3.87 -2.82 0.25
N LYS A 3 5.18 -3.04 0.22
CA LYS A 3 6.13 -2.20 0.97
C LYS A 3 6.03 -0.72 0.58
N ASP A 4 5.89 -0.42 -0.72
CA ASP A 4 5.72 0.96 -1.21
C ASP A 4 4.37 1.56 -0.76
N LEU A 5 3.35 0.72 -0.60
CA LEU A 5 2.06 1.10 -0.02
C LEU A 5 2.20 1.44 1.48
N ASP A 6 2.93 0.62 2.23
CA ASP A 6 3.20 0.87 3.65
C ASP A 6 4.00 2.16 3.83
N GLU A 7 5.03 2.39 3.01
CA GLU A 7 5.82 3.63 3.01
C GLU A 7 4.96 4.86 2.67
N THR A 8 4.07 4.76 1.67
CA THR A 8 3.17 5.85 1.31
C THR A 8 2.12 6.14 2.38
N LEU A 9 1.55 5.11 3.01
CA LEU A 9 0.63 5.27 4.15
C LEU A 9 1.33 5.90 5.35
N GLN A 10 2.55 5.46 5.66
CA GLN A 10 3.35 6.03 6.74
C GLN A 10 3.62 7.52 6.49
N LEU A 11 4.01 7.90 5.27
CA LEU A 11 4.23 9.31 4.92
C LEU A 11 2.94 10.14 4.97
N LEU A 12 1.83 9.60 4.45
CA LEU A 12 0.54 10.29 4.44
C LEU A 12 0.05 10.57 5.86
N LEU A 13 0.11 9.57 6.73
CA LEU A 13 -0.32 9.70 8.12
C LEU A 13 0.63 10.60 8.90
N SER A 14 1.94 10.44 8.74
CA SER A 14 2.92 11.30 9.42
C SER A 14 2.78 12.77 9.03
N ASN A 15 2.36 13.07 7.81
CA ASN A 15 2.17 14.46 7.36
C ASN A 15 0.85 15.05 7.86
N ASN A 16 -0.22 14.26 7.94
CA ASN A 16 -1.53 14.74 8.38
C ASN A 16 -1.64 14.81 9.92
N LEU A 17 -1.04 13.87 10.64
CA LEU A 17 -1.14 13.75 12.10
C LEU A 17 -0.27 14.77 12.86
N LYS A 18 0.79 15.31 12.23
CA LYS A 18 1.62 16.38 12.80
C LYS A 18 0.85 17.66 13.15
N ASN A 19 -0.33 17.84 12.57
CA ASN A 19 -1.16 19.03 12.82
C ASN A 19 -2.23 18.79 13.88
N ASP A 20 -2.33 17.57 14.43
CA ASP A 20 -3.41 17.16 15.33
C ASP A 20 -2.91 16.84 16.75
N VAL A 21 -3.83 16.85 17.71
CA VAL A 21 -3.62 16.77 19.17
C VAL A 21 -2.77 15.57 19.66
N ILE A 22 -2.55 14.57 18.80
CA ILE A 22 -1.79 13.34 19.07
C ILE A 22 -0.28 13.64 19.33
N ASP A 23 0.22 14.79 18.88
CA ASP A 23 1.65 15.15 18.96
C ASP A 23 2.22 15.28 20.38
N GLN A 24 1.41 15.53 21.41
CA GLN A 24 1.95 15.80 22.76
C GLN A 24 2.51 14.56 23.48
N ARG A 25 2.11 13.35 23.10
CA ARG A 25 2.56 12.10 23.74
C ARG A 25 3.45 11.23 22.84
N GLY A 26 3.65 11.63 21.60
CA GLY A 26 4.28 10.79 20.58
C GLY A 26 3.37 9.64 20.15
N TYR A 27 3.42 9.32 18.86
CA TYR A 27 2.71 8.18 18.28
C TYR A 27 3.67 7.31 17.48
N LYS A 28 3.37 6.02 17.42
CA LYS A 28 4.08 5.01 16.63
C LYS A 28 3.12 4.42 15.61
N ILE A 29 3.54 4.33 14.35
CA ILE A 29 2.79 3.61 13.31
C ILE A 29 3.39 2.22 13.19
N SER A 30 2.57 1.18 13.31
CA SER A 30 2.98 -0.21 13.14
C SER A 30 2.12 -0.88 12.06
N PHE A 31 2.74 -1.68 11.21
CA PHE A 31 2.07 -2.52 10.21
C PHE A 31 2.07 -4.01 10.60
N GLU A 32 2.64 -4.33 11.77
CA GLU A 32 2.69 -5.68 12.28
C GLU A 32 1.33 -6.12 12.85
N PRO A 33 1.03 -7.43 12.86
CA PRO A 33 -0.15 -7.96 13.52
C PRO A 33 -0.27 -7.41 14.95
N PRO A 34 -1.47 -7.02 15.40
CA PRO A 34 -1.64 -6.50 16.74
C PRO A 34 -1.23 -7.55 17.77
N SER A 35 -0.27 -7.20 18.63
CA SER A 35 0.13 -8.05 19.76
C SER A 35 -0.84 -7.84 20.93
N GLN A 36 -0.95 -8.85 21.79
CA GLN A 36 -1.69 -8.72 23.05
C GLN A 36 -0.93 -7.88 24.10
N GLU A 37 0.34 -7.61 23.86
CA GLU A 37 1.19 -6.81 24.73
C GLU A 37 0.92 -5.32 24.47
N ILE A 38 0.35 -4.64 25.47
CA ILE A 38 0.10 -3.21 25.39
C ILE A 38 1.43 -2.48 25.59
N GLU A 39 1.93 -1.83 24.54
CA GLU A 39 3.09 -0.93 24.64
C GLU A 39 2.77 0.21 25.62
N GLN A 40 3.63 0.42 26.62
CA GLN A 40 3.38 1.39 27.70
C GLN A 40 3.75 2.84 27.32
N GLU A 41 4.46 3.03 26.20
CA GLU A 41 4.96 4.33 25.76
C GLU A 41 4.25 4.80 24.48
N GLY A 42 3.34 5.77 24.64
CA GLY A 42 2.72 6.47 23.51
C GLY A 42 1.48 5.79 22.93
N THR A 43 0.92 6.39 21.88
CA THR A 43 -0.23 5.83 21.16
C THR A 43 0.26 5.09 19.92
N THR A 44 -0.05 3.80 19.82
CA THR A 44 0.30 3.00 18.62
C THR A 44 -0.88 2.95 17.67
N ILE A 45 -0.69 3.50 16.47
CA ILE A 45 -1.60 3.38 15.33
C ILE A 45 -1.21 2.09 14.59
N ASN A 46 -2.00 1.04 14.78
CA ASN A 46 -1.77 -0.23 14.11
C ASN A 46 -2.55 -0.27 12.79
N LEU A 47 -1.84 -0.52 11.69
CA LEU A 47 -2.35 -0.67 10.33
C LEU A 47 -1.97 -2.07 9.85
N PHE A 48 -2.55 -3.08 10.48
CA PHE A 48 -2.32 -4.46 10.09
C PHE A 48 -3.10 -4.82 8.83
N LEU A 49 -2.38 -5.15 7.76
CA LEU A 49 -2.98 -5.63 6.52
C LEU A 49 -3.57 -7.04 6.71
N TYR A 50 -4.88 -7.10 7.00
CA TYR A 50 -5.56 -8.35 7.35
C TYR A 50 -6.13 -9.10 6.13
N ASP A 51 -6.34 -8.40 5.00
CA ASP A 51 -6.87 -9.02 3.79
C ASP A 51 -6.33 -8.37 2.52
N ILE A 52 -6.04 -9.20 1.53
CA ILE A 52 -5.51 -8.83 0.23
C ILE A 52 -6.27 -9.63 -0.82
N ARG A 53 -7.09 -8.95 -1.63
CA ARG A 53 -7.91 -9.61 -2.66
C ARG A 53 -7.70 -8.97 -4.01
N GLU A 54 -7.61 -9.79 -5.06
CA GLU A 54 -7.64 -9.26 -6.42
C GLU A 54 -9.01 -8.62 -6.68
N LYS A 55 -9.00 -7.38 -7.16
CA LYS A 55 -10.21 -6.69 -7.59
C LYS A 55 -10.54 -7.08 -9.02
N VAL A 56 -11.20 -8.24 -9.16
CA VAL A 56 -11.50 -8.87 -10.45
C VAL A 56 -12.31 -7.94 -11.38
N GLU A 57 -13.14 -7.08 -10.82
CA GLU A 57 -13.92 -6.09 -11.59
C GLU A 57 -13.06 -5.10 -12.37
N LEU A 58 -11.86 -4.76 -11.88
CA LEU A 58 -10.93 -3.87 -12.56
C LEU A 58 -9.88 -4.63 -13.38
N ARG A 59 -10.00 -5.95 -13.49
CA ARG A 59 -9.12 -6.76 -14.32
C ARG A 59 -9.38 -6.41 -15.77
N SER A 60 -8.43 -5.73 -16.41
CA SER A 60 -8.51 -5.49 -17.85
C SER A 60 -8.43 -6.84 -18.58
N SER A 61 -9.47 -7.19 -19.33
CA SER A 61 -9.48 -8.37 -20.22
C SER A 61 -8.46 -8.26 -21.35
N VAL A 62 -7.95 -7.05 -21.59
CA VAL A 62 -6.96 -6.75 -22.62
C VAL A 62 -5.59 -7.22 -22.16
N ARG A 63 -5.06 -8.26 -22.79
CA ARG A 63 -3.61 -8.51 -22.80
C ARG A 63 -2.95 -7.28 -23.42
N SER A 64 -2.37 -6.43 -22.58
CA SER A 64 -1.63 -5.25 -23.03
C SER A 64 -0.38 -5.71 -23.77
N TRP A 65 -0.38 -5.56 -25.08
CA TRP A 65 0.85 -5.52 -25.84
C TRP A 65 1.39 -4.10 -25.67
N ASP A 66 2.51 -3.95 -24.95
CA ASP A 66 3.29 -2.73 -25.07
C ASP A 66 3.88 -2.71 -26.48
N MET A 67 3.13 -2.18 -27.44
CA MET A 67 3.64 -1.80 -28.74
C MET A 67 4.02 -0.31 -28.68
N PRO A 68 5.28 0.03 -28.38
CA PRO A 68 5.85 1.15 -29.10
C PRO A 68 5.98 0.66 -30.55
N MET A 69 5.01 0.98 -31.40
CA MET A 69 5.16 0.89 -32.85
C MET A 69 6.15 1.99 -33.31
N LYS A 70 7.38 1.99 -32.78
CA LYS A 70 8.48 2.85 -33.20
C LYS A 70 9.79 2.05 -33.20
N GLU A 71 10.14 1.65 -34.43
CA GLU A 71 11.48 1.49 -35.01
C GLU A 71 12.26 0.17 -34.94
N LYS A 72 11.95 -0.85 -34.12
CA LYS A 72 12.84 -2.05 -34.07
C LYS A 72 12.21 -3.44 -34.01
N GLY A 73 10.94 -3.62 -34.41
CA GLY A 73 10.37 -4.96 -34.65
C GLY A 73 10.36 -5.94 -33.46
N VAL A 74 10.72 -5.50 -32.26
CA VAL A 74 10.73 -6.31 -31.04
C VAL A 74 9.44 -6.02 -30.27
N SER A 75 8.53 -7.00 -30.24
CA SER A 75 7.35 -6.96 -29.37
C SER A 75 7.66 -7.68 -28.06
N LYS A 76 7.53 -7.00 -26.92
CA LYS A 76 7.63 -7.63 -25.60
C LYS A 76 6.22 -7.95 -25.09
N ARG A 77 5.99 -9.21 -24.76
CA ARG A 77 4.74 -9.61 -24.10
C ARG A 77 4.80 -9.16 -22.65
N VAL A 78 3.94 -8.22 -22.27
CA VAL A 78 3.81 -7.76 -20.88
C VAL A 78 2.53 -8.34 -20.31
N PHE A 79 2.60 -8.85 -19.07
CA PHE A 79 1.41 -9.29 -18.36
C PHE A 79 0.65 -8.05 -17.89
N ALA A 80 -0.67 -8.04 -18.09
CA ALA A 80 -1.51 -6.97 -17.56
C ALA A 80 -1.34 -6.89 -16.04
N SER A 81 -1.26 -5.68 -15.48
CA SER A 81 -1.11 -5.48 -14.05
C SER A 81 -2.33 -5.99 -13.30
N THR A 82 -2.09 -6.81 -12.27
CA THR A 82 -3.15 -7.23 -11.34
C THR A 82 -3.47 -6.08 -10.40
N ARG A 83 -4.75 -5.75 -10.28
CA ARG A 83 -5.22 -4.76 -9.30
C ARG A 83 -5.69 -5.46 -8.05
N VAL A 84 -5.22 -4.99 -6.91
CA VAL A 84 -5.42 -5.65 -5.63
C VAL A 84 -5.99 -4.63 -4.65
N ASP A 85 -7.06 -5.03 -3.96
CA ASP A 85 -7.60 -4.29 -2.83
C ASP A 85 -6.89 -4.76 -1.55
N CYS A 86 -6.30 -3.80 -0.84
CA CYS A 86 -5.57 -4.01 0.41
C CYS A 86 -6.43 -3.46 1.56
N SER A 87 -6.80 -4.32 2.51
CA SER A 87 -7.64 -3.94 3.66
C SER A 87 -6.80 -3.92 4.93
N TYR A 88 -6.64 -2.73 5.49
CA TYR A 88 -5.93 -2.43 6.74
C TYR A 88 -6.92 -2.27 7.89
#